data_AF-A5BF14-F1
#
_entry.id   AF-A5BF14-F1
#
_cell.length_a   1.000
_cell.length_b   1.000
_cell.length_c   1.000
_cell.angle_alpha   90.00
_cell.angle_beta   90.00
_cell.angle_gamma   90.00
#
_symmetry.space_group_name_H-M   'P 1'
#
loop_
_entity.id
_entity.type
_entity.pdbx_description
1 polymer ?
#
loop_
_entity_poly.entity_id
_entity_poly.type
_entity_poly.pdbx_seq_one_letter_code
_entity_poly.pdbx_strand_id
1 'polypeptide(L)'
;MSGVSWFRPFLVKELWDLGLLVVLLCNVANFLGEGSYLDHYVRDFPGISKKLGMCKACLSQTTPPSLFRWLEHCLQYGCNSANINDLPPLIRKDGHSVIWARKIVSFYSLLSGAKQAGRKLSSGVYCNLATGSSSSSEELTVLAMVGEKFGLQQLDLLPAGVSLPLRHALDKCRESPPSDWPAAAYVLLGREDLALSCLAHSHKYKELEIQTNVNLISMSTPYMLLLHPVTIPSTSSDTIGLDNTKFEDTDSVDGSMTDGMEHIFNSSTQLRYGRDLRLNEVSLGPSPESIIVKR
;
A
#
# COMPACT_ATOMS: atom_id res chain seq x y z
N MET A 1 24.22 -16.05 23.46
CA MET A 1 23.51 -14.83 23.90
C MET A 1 23.25 -13.95 22.69
N SER A 2 22.20 -13.12 22.75
CA SER A 2 21.64 -12.24 21.70
C SER A 2 20.68 -12.89 20.68
N GLY A 3 19.55 -13.40 21.19
CA GLY A 3 18.32 -13.49 20.39
C GLY A 3 17.74 -12.09 20.21
N VAL A 4 17.64 -11.65 18.97
CA VAL A 4 17.17 -10.31 18.61
C VAL A 4 15.65 -10.24 18.79
N SER A 5 15.23 -9.68 19.92
CA SER A 5 13.84 -9.38 20.26
C SER A 5 13.36 -8.17 19.45
N TRP A 6 12.93 -8.39 18.21
CA TRP A 6 12.18 -7.40 17.41
C TRP A 6 10.70 -7.78 17.22
N PHE A 7 10.17 -8.69 18.04
CA PHE A 7 8.72 -8.89 18.11
C PHE A 7 8.11 -7.73 18.90
N ARG A 8 7.55 -6.79 18.13
CA ARG A 8 6.88 -5.55 18.51
C ARG A 8 6.21 -5.61 19.91
N PRO A 9 6.51 -4.67 20.82
CA PRO A 9 5.83 -4.56 22.12
C PRO A 9 4.34 -4.26 22.01
N PHE A 10 3.87 -3.79 20.85
CA PHE A 10 2.45 -3.57 20.56
C PHE A 10 1.63 -4.87 20.46
N LEU A 11 2.20 -5.93 19.88
CA LEU A 11 1.49 -7.21 19.71
C LEU A 11 1.27 -7.91 21.06
N VAL A 12 2.24 -7.79 21.97
CA VAL A 12 2.17 -8.45 23.29
C VAL A 12 1.03 -7.89 24.12
N LYS A 13 0.79 -6.58 24.07
CA LYS A 13 -0.30 -5.94 24.84
C LYS A 13 -1.68 -6.34 24.32
N GLU A 14 -1.87 -6.35 23.00
CA GLU A 14 -3.14 -6.79 22.39
C GLU A 14 -3.46 -8.25 22.69
N LEU A 15 -2.45 -9.14 22.70
CA LEU A 15 -2.65 -10.54 23.09
C LEU A 15 -3.06 -10.69 24.55
N TRP A 16 -2.57 -9.83 25.45
CA TRP A 16 -2.93 -9.86 26.87
C TRP A 16 -4.37 -9.41 27.10
N ASP A 17 -4.78 -8.31 26.46
CA ASP A 17 -6.15 -7.79 26.54
C ASP A 17 -7.16 -8.80 25.96
N LEU A 18 -6.80 -9.47 24.86
CA LEU A 18 -7.60 -10.55 24.29
C LEU A 18 -7.71 -11.74 25.25
N GLY A 19 -6.61 -12.13 25.92
CA GLY A 19 -6.62 -13.19 26.91
C GLY A 19 -7.59 -12.93 28.07
N LEU A 20 -7.63 -11.70 28.59
CA LEU A 20 -8.56 -11.29 29.65
C LEU A 20 -10.02 -11.32 29.16
N LEU A 21 -10.27 -10.84 27.94
CA LEU A 21 -11.60 -10.87 27.33
C LEU A 21 -12.11 -12.30 27.18
N VAL A 22 -11.26 -13.23 26.71
CA VAL A 22 -11.68 -14.62 26.51
C VAL A 22 -11.99 -15.30 27.87
N VAL A 23 -11.23 -15.02 28.92
CA VAL A 23 -11.55 -15.53 30.27
C VAL A 23 -12.93 -15.03 30.73
N LEU A 24 -13.24 -13.75 30.52
CA LEU A 24 -14.56 -13.21 30.84
C LEU A 24 -15.66 -13.88 30.02
N LEU A 25 -15.49 -14.01 28.70
CA LEU A 25 -16.45 -14.66 27.81
C LEU A 25 -16.69 -16.13 28.16
N CYS A 26 -15.63 -16.86 28.53
CA CYS A 26 -15.74 -18.23 29.02
C CYS A 26 -16.53 -18.31 30.33
N ASN A 27 -16.28 -17.41 31.30
CA ASN A 27 -17.04 -17.39 32.55
C ASN A 27 -18.53 -17.09 32.31
N VAL A 28 -18.84 -16.15 31.42
CA VAL A 28 -20.22 -15.81 31.04
C VAL A 28 -20.90 -17.00 30.35
N ALA A 29 -20.23 -17.64 29.39
CA ALA A 29 -20.77 -18.81 28.70
C ALA A 29 -21.00 -19.98 29.65
N ASN A 30 -20.08 -20.22 30.59
CA ASN A 30 -20.24 -21.25 31.63
C ASN A 30 -21.41 -20.94 32.57
N PHE A 31 -21.59 -19.67 32.96
CA PHE A 31 -22.71 -19.25 33.78
C PHE A 31 -24.06 -19.39 33.07
N LEU A 32 -24.12 -19.09 31.76
CA LEU A 32 -25.32 -19.25 30.94
C LEU A 32 -25.58 -20.71 30.52
N GLY A 33 -24.63 -21.61 30.74
CA GLY A 33 -24.73 -23.01 30.29
C GLY A 33 -24.53 -23.19 28.77
N GLU A 34 -23.94 -22.24 28.07
CA GLU A 34 -23.75 -22.28 26.61
C GLU A 34 -22.47 -23.04 26.24
N GLY A 35 -22.58 -24.38 26.18
CA GLY A 35 -21.46 -25.28 25.91
C GLY A 35 -20.80 -25.09 24.53
N SER A 36 -21.57 -24.71 23.51
CA SER A 36 -21.07 -24.48 22.15
C SER A 36 -20.15 -23.25 22.06
N TYR A 37 -20.45 -22.19 22.82
CA TYR A 37 -19.59 -21.02 22.94
C TYR A 37 -18.30 -21.33 23.71
N LEU A 38 -18.41 -22.13 24.78
CA LEU A 38 -17.23 -22.60 25.52
C LEU A 38 -16.27 -23.40 24.63
N ASP A 39 -16.79 -24.36 23.88
CA ASP A 39 -15.99 -25.14 22.92
C ASP A 39 -15.30 -24.23 21.90
N HIS A 40 -16.04 -23.28 21.33
CA HIS A 40 -15.50 -22.32 20.39
C HIS A 40 -14.31 -21.51 20.97
N TYR A 41 -14.45 -20.96 22.17
CA TYR A 41 -13.38 -20.20 22.80
C TYR A 41 -12.17 -21.06 23.21
N VAL A 42 -12.42 -22.30 23.68
CA VAL A 42 -11.35 -23.24 24.04
C VAL A 42 -10.57 -23.70 22.82
N ARG A 43 -11.24 -23.89 21.68
CA ARG A 43 -10.59 -24.24 20.41
C ARG A 43 -9.62 -23.16 19.95
N ASP A 44 -10.00 -21.89 20.12
CA ASP A 44 -9.15 -20.75 19.74
C ASP A 44 -8.05 -20.49 20.79
N PHE A 45 -8.33 -20.76 22.08
CA PHE A 45 -7.42 -20.53 23.20
C PHE A 45 -7.33 -21.74 24.15
N PRO A 46 -6.60 -22.81 23.76
CA PRO A 46 -6.56 -24.05 24.52
C PRO A 46 -5.97 -23.89 25.93
N GLY A 47 -5.16 -22.86 26.17
CA GLY A 47 -4.59 -22.55 27.49
C GLY A 47 -5.62 -22.18 28.57
N ILE A 48 -6.83 -21.77 28.19
CA ILE A 48 -7.88 -21.33 29.11
C ILE A 48 -8.65 -22.52 29.71
N SER A 49 -8.74 -23.62 28.96
CA SER A 49 -9.41 -24.86 29.41
C SER A 49 -8.87 -25.39 30.74
N LYS A 50 -7.55 -25.27 30.96
CA LYS A 50 -6.87 -25.71 32.18
C LYS A 50 -7.29 -24.93 33.43
N LYS A 51 -7.75 -23.69 33.28
CA LYS A 51 -8.17 -22.83 34.40
C LYS A 51 -9.64 -23.02 34.77
N LEU A 52 -10.49 -23.41 33.81
CA LEU A 52 -11.94 -23.29 33.97
C LEU A 52 -12.61 -24.53 34.60
N GLY A 53 -11.92 -25.68 34.71
CA GLY A 53 -12.50 -26.89 35.31
C GLY A 53 -13.80 -27.30 34.59
N MET A 54 -13.68 -27.93 33.43
CA MET A 54 -14.79 -28.14 32.49
C MET A 54 -16.00 -28.83 33.14
N CYS A 55 -17.12 -28.11 33.22
CA CYS A 55 -18.44 -28.67 33.54
C CYS A 55 -19.10 -29.28 32.30
N LYS A 56 -19.92 -30.31 32.53
CA LYS A 56 -20.50 -31.27 31.59
C LYS A 56 -21.04 -30.70 30.26
N ALA A 57 -20.86 -31.51 29.22
CA ALA A 57 -21.39 -31.35 27.86
C ALA A 57 -22.84 -30.84 27.87
N CYS A 58 -23.00 -29.57 27.53
CA CYS A 58 -24.30 -28.97 27.28
C CYS A 58 -24.61 -29.08 25.78
N LEU A 59 -25.74 -29.71 25.45
CA LEU A 59 -26.23 -29.93 24.09
C LEU A 59 -26.86 -28.65 23.50
N SER A 60 -26.22 -27.49 23.64
CA SER A 60 -26.68 -26.28 22.96
C SER A 60 -26.46 -26.44 21.45
N GLN A 61 -27.53 -26.34 20.67
CA GLN A 61 -27.48 -26.37 19.20
C GLN A 61 -27.08 -25.02 18.60
N THR A 62 -26.86 -23.99 19.42
CA THR A 62 -26.55 -22.65 18.90
C THR A 62 -25.09 -22.60 18.47
N THR A 63 -24.85 -22.46 17.17
CA THR A 63 -23.49 -22.27 16.65
C THR A 63 -23.07 -20.83 16.86
N PRO A 64 -21.97 -20.57 17.59
CA PRO A 64 -21.50 -19.21 17.81
C PRO A 64 -21.10 -18.57 16.47
N PRO A 65 -21.42 -17.28 16.24
CA PRO A 65 -21.06 -16.59 15.01
C PRO A 65 -19.54 -16.46 14.91
N SER A 66 -18.97 -16.90 13.78
CA SER A 66 -17.53 -16.83 13.55
C SER A 66 -17.24 -16.20 12.20
N LEU A 67 -16.56 -15.06 12.23
CA LEU A 67 -16.12 -14.36 11.02
C LEU A 67 -15.20 -15.25 10.16
N PHE A 68 -14.30 -16.01 10.79
CA PHE A 68 -13.40 -16.93 10.07
C PHE A 68 -14.16 -18.04 9.37
N ARG A 69 -15.18 -18.61 10.01
CA ARG A 69 -16.07 -19.61 9.38
C ARG A 69 -16.80 -19.01 8.17
N TRP A 70 -17.29 -17.78 8.31
CA TRP A 70 -17.91 -17.07 7.19
C TRP A 70 -16.94 -16.87 6.01
N LEU A 71 -15.71 -16.41 6.29
CA LEU A 71 -14.67 -16.22 5.26
C LEU A 71 -14.30 -17.53 4.57
N GLU A 72 -14.14 -18.62 5.33
CA GLU A 72 -13.84 -19.95 4.79
C GLU A 72 -14.95 -20.44 3.86
N HIS A 73 -16.21 -20.38 4.30
CA HIS A 73 -17.35 -20.77 3.47
C HIS A 73 -17.46 -19.89 2.22
N CYS A 74 -17.18 -18.59 2.36
CA CYS A 74 -17.19 -17.63 1.26
C CYS A 74 -16.12 -17.97 0.20
N LEU A 75 -14.95 -18.46 0.61
CA LEU A 75 -13.88 -18.91 -0.29
C LEU A 75 -14.18 -20.27 -0.94
N GLN A 76 -14.74 -21.22 -0.18
CA GLN A 76 -15.00 -22.59 -0.67
C GLN A 76 -16.23 -22.67 -1.59
N TYR A 77 -17.30 -21.97 -1.23
CA TYR A 77 -18.63 -22.15 -1.83
C TYR A 77 -19.21 -20.84 -2.40
N GLY A 78 -18.47 -19.73 -2.36
CA GLY A 78 -18.90 -18.41 -2.83
C GLY A 78 -19.71 -17.60 -1.82
N CYS A 79 -20.05 -16.35 -2.16
CA CYS A 79 -20.68 -15.43 -1.21
C CYS A 79 -22.13 -15.80 -0.83
N ASN A 80 -22.87 -16.47 -1.73
CA ASN A 80 -24.31 -16.76 -1.54
C ASN A 80 -24.57 -17.96 -0.61
N SER A 81 -23.56 -18.78 -0.36
CA SER A 81 -23.64 -19.99 0.48
C SER A 81 -23.18 -19.74 1.92
N ALA A 82 -22.49 -18.63 2.17
CA ALA A 82 -22.04 -18.26 3.50
C ALA A 82 -23.23 -17.85 4.40
N ASN A 83 -23.32 -18.41 5.60
CA ASN A 83 -24.45 -18.19 6.49
C ASN A 83 -24.41 -16.77 7.07
N ILE A 84 -25.48 -16.01 6.87
CA ILE A 84 -25.58 -14.64 7.39
C ILE A 84 -25.54 -14.58 8.92
N ASN A 85 -25.85 -15.67 9.60
CA ASN A 85 -25.78 -15.77 11.06
C ASN A 85 -24.34 -15.83 11.58
N ASP A 86 -23.37 -16.21 10.75
CA ASP A 86 -21.95 -16.16 11.12
C ASP A 86 -21.39 -14.72 11.13
N LEU A 87 -22.10 -13.77 10.49
CA LEU A 87 -21.74 -12.35 10.51
C LEU A 87 -22.37 -11.65 11.72
N PRO A 88 -21.54 -11.09 12.63
CA PRO A 88 -22.03 -10.27 13.72
C PRO A 88 -22.98 -9.15 13.22
N PRO A 89 -24.16 -8.95 13.85
CA PRO A 89 -25.11 -7.92 13.44
C PRO A 89 -24.50 -6.50 13.36
N LEU A 90 -23.50 -6.23 14.20
CA LEU A 90 -22.77 -4.96 14.22
C LEU A 90 -22.04 -4.65 12.91
N ILE A 91 -21.60 -5.67 12.15
CA ILE A 91 -20.94 -5.49 10.86
C ILE A 91 -21.94 -5.08 9.76
N ARG A 92 -23.20 -5.52 9.91
CA ARG A 92 -24.28 -5.25 8.95
C ARG A 92 -24.94 -3.88 9.16
N LYS A 93 -24.73 -3.26 10.31
CA LYS A 93 -25.22 -1.91 10.58
C LYS A 93 -24.28 -0.89 9.93
N ASP A 94 -24.84 0.14 9.32
CA ASP A 94 -24.09 1.27 8.74
C ASP A 94 -23.54 2.18 9.85
N GLY A 95 -22.63 1.63 10.66
CA GLY A 95 -22.05 2.27 11.83
C GLY A 95 -20.53 2.17 11.85
N HIS A 96 -19.91 3.04 12.65
CA HIS A 96 -18.45 3.14 12.77
C HIS A 96 -17.84 2.13 13.76
N SER A 97 -18.65 1.34 14.47
CA SER A 97 -18.18 0.51 15.58
C SER A 97 -17.33 -0.69 15.15
N VAL A 98 -17.43 -1.17 13.90
CA VAL A 98 -16.67 -2.34 13.41
C VAL A 98 -16.16 -2.14 11.97
N ILE A 99 -15.48 -1.01 11.73
CA ILE A 99 -15.06 -0.59 10.38
C ILE A 99 -14.15 -1.63 9.70
N TRP A 100 -13.20 -2.22 10.42
CA TRP A 100 -12.25 -3.18 9.84
C TRP A 100 -12.91 -4.46 9.38
N ALA A 101 -13.66 -5.13 10.26
CA ALA A 101 -14.33 -6.37 9.90
C ALA A 101 -15.33 -6.16 8.76
N ARG A 102 -16.05 -5.02 8.75
CA ARG A 102 -16.93 -4.63 7.65
C ARG A 102 -16.19 -4.55 6.31
N LYS A 103 -15.06 -3.84 6.27
CA LYS A 103 -14.23 -3.71 5.06
C LYS A 103 -13.74 -5.07 4.57
N ILE A 104 -13.20 -5.90 5.45
CA ILE A 104 -12.72 -7.24 5.11
C ILE A 104 -13.85 -8.09 4.53
N VAL A 105 -15.01 -8.13 5.19
CA VAL A 105 -16.18 -8.88 4.72
C VAL A 105 -16.65 -8.36 3.36
N SER A 106 -16.64 -7.04 3.14
CA SER A 106 -17.01 -6.49 1.83
C SER A 106 -16.05 -6.92 0.72
N PHE A 107 -14.74 -6.93 0.97
CA PHE A 107 -13.74 -7.35 -0.03
C PHE A 107 -13.89 -8.83 -0.37
N TYR A 108 -14.06 -9.68 0.64
CA TYR A 108 -14.31 -11.11 0.41
C TYR A 108 -15.64 -11.37 -0.29
N SER A 109 -16.69 -10.60 0.04
CA SER A 109 -17.97 -10.71 -0.66
C SER A 109 -17.80 -10.43 -2.15
N LEU A 110 -17.09 -9.36 -2.51
CA LEU A 110 -16.83 -8.97 -3.91
C LEU A 110 -15.95 -9.98 -4.63
N LEU A 111 -14.88 -10.44 -3.98
CA LEU A 111 -13.98 -11.47 -4.52
C LEU A 111 -14.73 -12.78 -4.82
N SER A 112 -15.70 -13.13 -3.96
CA SER A 112 -16.57 -14.29 -4.13
C SER A 112 -17.83 -14.02 -4.98
N GLY A 113 -17.85 -12.94 -5.77
CA GLY A 113 -18.87 -12.65 -6.77
C GLY A 113 -20.17 -12.04 -6.25
N ALA A 114 -20.15 -11.35 -5.10
CA ALA A 114 -21.31 -10.64 -4.59
C ALA A 114 -21.79 -9.56 -5.55
N LYS A 115 -23.11 -9.49 -5.75
CA LYS A 115 -23.74 -8.39 -6.50
C LYS A 115 -23.87 -7.17 -5.60
N GLN A 116 -23.61 -6.00 -6.18
CA GLN A 116 -23.78 -4.72 -5.52
C GLN A 116 -25.09 -4.07 -5.94
N ALA A 117 -25.92 -3.68 -4.97
CA ALA A 117 -27.11 -2.87 -5.16
C ALA A 117 -26.92 -1.53 -4.42
N GLY A 118 -26.52 -0.49 -5.14
CA GLY A 118 -26.13 0.79 -4.55
C GLY A 118 -24.87 0.63 -3.69
N ARG A 119 -24.92 0.98 -2.40
CA ARG A 119 -23.78 0.77 -1.47
C ARG A 119 -23.84 -0.55 -0.70
N LYS A 120 -24.87 -1.37 -0.91
CA LYS A 120 -25.08 -2.61 -0.15
C LYS A 120 -24.79 -3.82 -1.01
N LEU A 121 -24.05 -4.77 -0.46
CA LEU A 121 -23.74 -6.05 -1.11
C LEU A 121 -24.80 -7.10 -0.78
N SER A 122 -24.83 -8.20 -1.55
CA SER A 122 -25.70 -9.35 -1.29
C SER A 122 -25.47 -9.99 0.08
N SER A 123 -24.27 -9.88 0.65
CA SER A 123 -23.95 -10.29 2.03
C SER A 123 -24.61 -9.42 3.12
N GLY A 124 -25.29 -8.34 2.73
CA GLY A 124 -25.95 -7.40 3.63
C GLY A 124 -25.02 -6.33 4.21
N VAL A 125 -23.75 -6.32 3.80
CA VAL A 125 -22.72 -5.39 4.25
C VAL A 125 -22.61 -4.19 3.31
N TYR A 126 -22.22 -3.05 3.87
CA TYR A 126 -22.02 -1.81 3.12
C TYR A 126 -20.58 -1.68 2.62
N CYS A 127 -20.43 -1.30 1.36
CA CYS A 127 -19.15 -1.10 0.70
C CYS A 127 -19.19 0.15 -0.18
N ASN A 128 -18.18 1.00 -0.05
CA ASN A 128 -17.94 2.13 -0.95
C ASN A 128 -16.98 1.69 -2.05
N LEU A 129 -17.42 1.86 -3.31
CA LEU A 129 -16.61 1.54 -4.49
C LEU A 129 -16.03 2.83 -5.08
N ALA A 130 -14.75 2.80 -5.46
CA ALA A 130 -14.17 3.87 -6.26
C ALA A 130 -14.68 3.83 -7.71
N THR A 131 -14.58 4.94 -8.42
CA THR A 131 -14.90 5.00 -9.85
C THR A 131 -13.85 4.25 -10.66
N GLY A 132 -14.28 3.43 -11.63
CA GLY A 132 -13.41 2.74 -12.56
C GLY A 132 -14.10 1.56 -13.22
N SER A 133 -13.56 1.09 -14.34
CA SER A 133 -14.02 -0.11 -15.04
C SER A 133 -13.57 -1.36 -14.31
N SER A 134 -14.40 -2.38 -14.36
CA SER A 134 -14.13 -3.67 -13.74
C SER A 134 -14.76 -4.77 -14.58
N SER A 135 -13.93 -5.68 -15.07
CA SER A 135 -14.32 -6.88 -15.80
C SER A 135 -14.28 -8.13 -14.92
N SER A 136 -13.48 -8.09 -13.85
CA SER A 136 -13.26 -9.20 -12.92
C SER A 136 -13.65 -8.85 -11.47
N SER A 137 -13.89 -9.88 -10.66
CA SER A 137 -14.15 -9.77 -9.22
C SER A 137 -12.97 -9.18 -8.45
N GLU A 138 -11.77 -9.45 -8.93
CA GLU A 138 -10.50 -8.98 -8.38
C GLU A 138 -10.38 -7.47 -8.59
N GLU A 139 -10.63 -6.99 -9.82
CA GLU A 139 -10.67 -5.56 -10.16
C GLU A 139 -11.71 -4.80 -9.32
N LEU A 140 -12.91 -5.36 -9.16
CA LEU A 140 -13.94 -4.81 -8.26
C LEU A 140 -13.45 -4.72 -6.82
N THR A 141 -12.70 -5.72 -6.37
CA THR A 141 -12.14 -5.75 -5.01
C THR A 141 -11.09 -4.66 -4.82
N VAL A 142 -10.23 -4.39 -5.82
CA VAL A 142 -9.27 -3.29 -5.78
C VAL A 142 -9.98 -1.94 -5.69
N LEU A 143 -10.99 -1.71 -6.52
CA LEU A 143 -11.79 -0.48 -6.47
C LEU A 143 -12.51 -0.32 -5.13
N ALA A 144 -12.93 -1.41 -4.49
CA ALA A 144 -13.55 -1.38 -3.17
C ALA A 144 -12.54 -1.05 -2.07
N MET A 145 -11.33 -1.60 -2.14
CA MET A 145 -10.25 -1.23 -1.22
C MET A 145 -9.96 0.27 -1.30
N VAL A 146 -9.87 0.82 -2.51
CA VAL A 146 -9.64 2.25 -2.71
C VAL A 146 -10.83 3.09 -2.20
N GLY A 147 -12.06 2.68 -2.52
CA GLY A 147 -13.28 3.37 -2.09
C GLY A 147 -13.46 3.40 -0.57
N GLU A 148 -13.07 2.32 0.11
CA GLU A 148 -13.04 2.23 1.57
C GLU A 148 -11.78 2.86 2.20
N LYS A 149 -10.86 3.44 1.41
CA LYS A 149 -9.56 3.95 1.88
C LYS A 149 -8.79 2.89 2.67
N PHE A 150 -8.70 1.69 2.09
CA PHE A 150 -8.00 0.53 2.61
C PHE A 150 -6.70 0.31 1.82
N GLY A 151 -5.55 0.66 2.42
CA GLY A 151 -4.23 0.61 1.77
C GLY A 151 -3.39 -0.63 2.13
N LEU A 152 -2.20 -0.74 1.53
CA LEU A 152 -1.23 -1.82 1.82
C LEU A 152 -0.84 -1.88 3.30
N GLN A 153 -0.65 -0.73 3.95
CA GLN A 153 -0.34 -0.68 5.39
C GLN A 153 -1.41 -1.34 6.25
N GLN A 154 -2.69 -1.21 5.87
CA GLN A 154 -3.79 -1.85 6.59
C GLN A 154 -3.88 -3.33 6.25
N LEU A 155 -3.58 -3.69 5.00
CA LEU A 155 -3.49 -5.08 4.57
C LEU A 155 -2.36 -5.85 5.30
N ASP A 156 -1.27 -5.17 5.66
CA ASP A 156 -0.14 -5.73 6.44
C ASP A 156 -0.49 -6.00 7.91
N LEU A 157 -1.52 -5.34 8.45
CA LEU A 157 -2.00 -5.58 9.82
C LEU A 157 -2.92 -6.79 9.94
N LEU A 158 -3.42 -7.31 8.81
CA LEU A 158 -4.30 -8.47 8.82
C LEU A 158 -3.53 -9.77 9.09
N PRO A 159 -4.17 -10.77 9.72
CA PRO A 159 -3.60 -12.12 9.78
C PRO A 159 -3.28 -12.63 8.38
N ALA A 160 -2.14 -13.32 8.22
CA ALA A 160 -1.65 -13.75 6.92
C ALA A 160 -2.72 -14.50 6.10
N GLY A 161 -3.46 -15.42 6.72
CA GLY A 161 -4.54 -16.18 6.07
C GLY A 161 -5.73 -15.34 5.58
N VAL A 162 -5.97 -14.16 6.19
CA VAL A 162 -7.00 -13.21 5.75
C VAL A 162 -6.44 -12.24 4.69
N SER A 163 -5.17 -11.88 4.79
CA SER A 163 -4.54 -10.98 3.81
C SER A 163 -4.23 -11.67 2.47
N LEU A 164 -3.96 -12.98 2.49
CA LEU A 164 -3.43 -13.71 1.35
C LEU A 164 -4.37 -13.68 0.11
N PRO A 165 -5.68 -13.97 0.22
CA PRO A 165 -6.57 -13.88 -0.94
C PRO A 165 -6.68 -12.47 -1.50
N LEU A 166 -6.66 -11.46 -0.62
CA LEU A 166 -6.70 -10.05 -1.00
C LEU A 166 -5.42 -9.62 -1.74
N ARG A 167 -4.24 -10.08 -1.28
CA ARG A 167 -2.98 -9.86 -1.98
C ARG A 167 -2.93 -10.56 -3.33
N HIS A 168 -3.46 -11.77 -3.42
CA HIS A 168 -3.54 -12.50 -4.67
C HIS A 168 -4.41 -11.75 -5.70
N ALA A 169 -5.54 -11.18 -5.26
CA ALA A 169 -6.37 -10.34 -6.13
C ALA A 169 -5.61 -9.10 -6.63
N LEU A 170 -4.86 -8.43 -5.75
CA LEU A 170 -4.01 -7.29 -6.14
C LEU A 170 -2.93 -7.69 -7.15
N ASP A 171 -2.23 -8.80 -6.91
CA ASP A 171 -1.16 -9.29 -7.78
C ASP A 171 -1.70 -9.63 -9.18
N LYS A 172 -2.87 -10.28 -9.25
CA LYS A 172 -3.54 -10.57 -10.52
C LYS A 172 -3.90 -9.30 -11.31
N CYS A 173 -4.33 -8.23 -10.63
CA CYS A 173 -4.63 -6.95 -11.26
C CYS A 173 -3.38 -6.14 -11.65
N ARG A 174 -2.19 -6.49 -11.12
CA ARG A 174 -0.94 -5.74 -11.33
C ARG A 174 -0.39 -5.87 -12.75
N GLU A 175 -0.61 -7.02 -13.39
CA GLU A 175 -0.12 -7.31 -14.73
C GLU A 175 -0.73 -6.37 -15.79
N SER A 176 -2.04 -6.16 -15.73
CA SER A 176 -2.77 -5.33 -16.69
C SER A 176 -3.94 -4.58 -16.04
N PRO A 177 -3.68 -3.53 -15.25
CA PRO A 177 -4.76 -2.74 -14.66
C PRO A 177 -5.49 -1.91 -15.74
N PRO A 178 -6.82 -1.75 -15.65
CA PRO A 178 -7.58 -0.85 -16.52
C PRO A 178 -7.11 0.61 -16.43
N SER A 179 -7.14 1.33 -17.55
CA SER A 179 -6.58 2.69 -17.67
C SER A 179 -7.43 3.79 -16.99
N ASP A 180 -8.71 3.53 -16.75
CA ASP A 180 -9.66 4.48 -16.18
C ASP A 180 -9.71 4.48 -14.64
N TRP A 181 -8.74 3.83 -14.01
CA TRP A 181 -8.64 3.72 -12.57
C TRP A 181 -8.11 5.01 -11.91
N PRO A 182 -8.48 5.27 -10.65
CA PRO A 182 -7.98 6.42 -9.90
C PRO A 182 -6.51 6.20 -9.51
N ALA A 183 -5.74 7.28 -9.36
CA ALA A 183 -4.32 7.22 -8.98
C ALA A 183 -4.06 6.35 -7.73
N ALA A 184 -4.97 6.40 -6.74
CA ALA A 184 -4.89 5.59 -5.53
C ALA A 184 -4.96 4.07 -5.78
N ALA A 185 -5.64 3.61 -6.84
CA ALA A 185 -5.69 2.20 -7.21
C ALA A 185 -4.34 1.71 -7.75
N TYR A 186 -3.69 2.51 -8.60
CA TYR A 186 -2.36 2.17 -9.11
C TYR A 186 -1.29 2.17 -8.00
N VAL A 187 -1.38 3.10 -7.05
CA VAL A 187 -0.52 3.08 -5.84
C VAL A 187 -0.77 1.82 -5.01
N LEU A 188 -2.03 1.40 -4.85
CA LEU A 188 -2.36 0.16 -4.13
C LEU A 188 -1.77 -1.10 -4.79
N LEU A 189 -1.65 -1.10 -6.13
CA LEU A 189 -1.03 -2.18 -6.90
C LEU A 189 0.52 -2.15 -6.90
N GLY A 190 1.15 -1.09 -6.41
CA GLY A 190 2.59 -0.86 -6.58
C GLY A 190 2.97 -0.58 -8.04
N ARG A 191 2.11 0.18 -8.73
CA ARG A 191 2.30 0.73 -10.09
C ARG A 191 2.30 2.26 -10.04
N GLU A 192 3.25 2.82 -9.30
CA GLU A 192 3.40 4.27 -9.13
C GLU A 192 3.71 4.97 -10.46
N ASP A 193 4.30 4.26 -11.41
CA ASP A 193 4.52 4.70 -12.79
C ASP A 193 3.23 5.16 -13.48
N LEU A 194 2.15 4.38 -13.30
CA LEU A 194 0.84 4.70 -13.85
C LEU A 194 0.14 5.81 -13.05
N ALA A 195 0.29 5.81 -11.73
CA ALA A 195 -0.27 6.85 -10.87
C ALA A 195 0.27 8.25 -11.23
N LEU A 196 1.58 8.36 -11.47
CA LEU A 196 2.23 9.60 -11.90
C LEU A 196 1.74 10.04 -13.29
N SER A 197 1.52 9.08 -14.19
CA SER A 197 0.98 9.35 -15.52
C SER A 197 -0.43 9.94 -15.45
N CYS A 198 -1.30 9.45 -14.56
CA CYS A 198 -2.63 10.03 -14.35
C CYS A 198 -2.57 11.48 -13.86
N LEU A 199 -1.62 11.80 -12.97
CA LEU A 199 -1.40 13.18 -12.50
C LEU A 199 -0.90 14.08 -13.63
N ALA A 200 0.07 13.60 -14.43
CA ALA A 200 0.59 14.35 -15.57
C ALA A 200 -0.48 14.65 -16.63
N HIS A 201 -1.41 13.72 -16.88
CA HIS A 201 -2.56 13.97 -17.76
C HIS A 201 -3.56 14.96 -17.15
N SER A 202 -3.72 14.97 -15.83
CA SER A 202 -4.51 16.00 -15.14
C SER A 202 -3.88 17.39 -15.28
N HIS A 203 -2.55 17.50 -15.24
CA HIS A 203 -1.84 18.78 -15.47
C HIS A 203 -1.98 19.29 -16.91
N LYS A 204 -2.03 18.41 -17.92
CA LYS A 204 -2.31 18.83 -19.32
C LYS A 204 -3.72 19.40 -19.53
N TYR A 205 -4.69 19.01 -18.71
CA TYR A 205 -6.04 19.60 -18.69
C TYR A 205 -6.15 20.83 -17.78
N LYS A 206 -5.15 21.08 -16.93
CA LYS A 206 -5.11 22.20 -15.98
C LYS A 206 -4.14 23.31 -16.39
N GLU A 207 -3.42 23.14 -17.50
CA GLU A 207 -2.63 24.18 -18.17
C GLU A 207 -3.52 25.17 -18.95
N LEU A 208 -4.63 25.58 -18.33
CA LEU A 208 -5.32 26.83 -18.65
C LEU A 208 -5.52 27.70 -17.41
N GLU A 209 -5.35 27.19 -16.19
CA GLU A 209 -5.45 28.00 -14.99
C GLU A 209 -4.50 27.51 -13.89
N ILE A 210 -3.66 28.46 -13.44
CA ILE A 210 -2.87 28.49 -12.20
C ILE A 210 -1.39 28.09 -12.38
N GLN A 211 -0.64 29.07 -12.89
CA GLN A 211 0.62 29.46 -12.25
C GLN A 211 0.31 29.75 -10.77
N THR A 212 0.81 28.93 -9.85
CA THR A 212 1.36 29.31 -8.53
C THR A 212 1.45 28.10 -7.61
N ASN A 213 2.55 28.09 -6.85
CA ASN A 213 2.88 27.26 -5.69
C ASN A 213 3.49 25.87 -5.93
N VAL A 214 4.82 25.90 -5.85
CA VAL A 214 5.76 24.82 -5.54
C VAL A 214 5.56 24.39 -4.07
N ASN A 215 5.92 23.13 -3.78
CA ASN A 215 6.01 22.43 -2.48
C ASN A 215 4.75 21.68 -2.04
N LEU A 216 4.76 20.35 -2.20
CA LEU A 216 4.37 19.34 -1.19
C LEU A 216 4.56 17.92 -1.79
N ILE A 217 5.79 17.44 -1.96
CA ILE A 217 6.05 16.00 -2.02
C ILE A 217 7.27 15.70 -1.13
N SER A 218 6.97 15.26 0.09
CA SER A 218 7.95 14.65 0.99
C SER A 218 8.19 13.22 0.51
N MET A 219 9.37 12.96 -0.04
CA MET A 219 9.81 11.64 -0.49
C MET A 219 10.08 10.74 0.72
N SER A 220 9.38 9.62 0.84
CA SER A 220 9.78 8.53 1.74
C SER A 220 10.82 7.65 1.03
N THR A 221 11.93 7.36 1.69
CA THR A 221 13.00 6.48 1.21
C THR A 221 12.52 5.03 1.03
N PRO A 222 12.70 4.39 -0.15
CA PRO A 222 12.42 2.97 -0.29
C PRO A 222 13.51 2.12 0.39
N TYR A 223 13.12 0.93 0.84
CA TYR A 223 14.02 -0.10 1.36
C TYR A 223 15.00 -0.53 0.26
N MET A 224 16.23 -0.02 0.30
CA MET A 224 17.33 -0.50 -0.53
C MET A 224 17.82 -1.82 0.04
N LEU A 225 17.55 -2.93 -0.65
CA LEU A 225 18.45 -4.08 -0.58
C LEU A 225 19.87 -3.57 -0.87
N LEU A 226 20.85 -4.03 -0.10
CA LEU A 226 22.28 -3.65 -0.19
C LEU A 226 22.88 -4.05 -1.55
N LEU A 227 22.42 -3.43 -2.62
CA LEU A 227 23.15 -3.26 -3.85
C LEU A 227 24.07 -2.08 -3.59
N HIS A 228 25.37 -2.32 -3.70
CA HIS A 228 26.36 -1.26 -3.63
C HIS A 228 25.96 -0.18 -4.64
N PRO A 229 25.81 1.09 -4.23
CA PRO A 229 25.54 2.15 -5.17
C PRO A 229 26.69 2.18 -6.17
N VAL A 230 26.37 1.97 -7.45
CA VAL A 230 27.31 2.29 -8.52
C VAL A 230 27.47 3.79 -8.46
N THR A 231 28.55 4.23 -7.84
CA THR A 231 28.96 5.62 -7.76
C THR A 231 29.31 6.04 -9.18
N ILE A 232 28.37 6.67 -9.86
CA ILE A 232 28.68 7.47 -11.03
C ILE A 232 29.21 8.80 -10.48
N PRO A 233 30.46 9.20 -10.76
CA PRO A 233 30.96 10.49 -10.32
C PRO A 233 30.16 11.57 -11.06
N SER A 234 29.28 12.26 -10.35
CA SER A 234 28.69 13.51 -10.81
C SER A 234 29.64 14.64 -10.44
N THR A 235 30.42 15.12 -11.40
CA THR A 235 31.06 16.43 -11.30
C THR A 235 30.00 17.50 -11.60
N SER A 236 29.14 17.78 -10.63
CA SER A 236 28.30 18.97 -10.63
C SER A 236 28.93 19.99 -9.69
N SER A 237 29.56 21.02 -10.24
CA SER A 237 29.77 22.26 -9.49
C SER A 237 28.43 23.00 -9.46
N ASP A 238 27.68 22.81 -8.38
CA ASP A 238 26.56 23.68 -8.03
C ASP A 238 27.12 25.01 -7.51
N THR A 239 26.84 26.13 -8.17
CA THR A 239 26.96 27.46 -7.57
C THR A 239 25.57 28.05 -7.37
N ILE A 240 24.95 27.74 -6.23
CA ILE A 240 23.91 28.55 -5.61
C ILE A 240 24.54 29.27 -4.42
N GLY A 241 24.51 30.60 -4.37
CA GLY A 241 24.61 31.35 -3.11
C GLY A 241 25.54 32.58 -3.07
N LEU A 242 24.99 33.74 -3.45
CA LEU A 242 24.83 34.96 -2.65
C LEU A 242 25.96 35.45 -1.69
N ASP A 243 26.60 36.54 -2.11
CA ASP A 243 27.03 37.78 -1.41
C ASP A 243 28.07 37.81 -0.24
N ASN A 244 28.93 38.83 -0.36
CA ASN A 244 29.71 39.56 0.66
C ASN A 244 31.01 38.94 1.23
N THR A 245 32.17 39.34 0.72
CA THR A 245 33.12 40.30 1.37
C THR A 245 34.46 40.40 0.61
N LYS A 246 34.90 41.64 0.47
CA LYS A 246 36.16 42.16 -0.09
C LYS A 246 37.41 41.46 0.48
N PHE A 247 38.36 41.01 -0.36
CA PHE A 247 39.81 41.21 -0.23
C PHE A 247 40.56 40.80 -1.52
N GLU A 248 41.76 41.35 -1.68
CA GLU A 248 42.47 41.73 -2.90
C GLU A 248 43.04 40.61 -3.80
N ASP A 249 43.17 40.97 -5.08
CA ASP A 249 44.07 40.51 -6.15
C ASP A 249 44.82 39.19 -5.98
N THR A 250 44.55 38.25 -6.89
CA THR A 250 45.58 37.46 -7.58
C THR A 250 44.98 36.85 -8.85
N ASP A 251 45.67 37.06 -9.96
CA ASP A 251 45.31 36.60 -11.30
C ASP A 251 44.96 35.10 -11.36
N SER A 252 43.68 34.80 -11.59
CA SER A 252 43.28 33.58 -12.30
C SER A 252 42.05 33.86 -13.16
N VAL A 253 42.29 34.37 -14.37
CA VAL A 253 41.33 34.23 -15.47
C VAL A 253 41.27 32.73 -15.79
N ASP A 254 40.31 32.04 -15.17
CA ASP A 254 39.70 30.85 -15.74
C ASP A 254 38.21 31.15 -15.92
N GLY A 255 37.96 32.12 -16.81
CA GLY A 255 36.65 32.27 -17.39
C GLY A 255 36.43 31.08 -18.31
N SER A 256 35.91 29.98 -17.77
CA SER A 256 35.27 28.93 -18.56
C SER A 256 34.23 29.63 -19.43
N MET A 257 34.59 29.94 -20.67
CA MET A 257 33.69 30.52 -21.65
C MET A 257 32.54 29.52 -21.78
N THR A 258 31.34 29.94 -21.37
CA THR A 258 30.15 29.11 -21.46
C THR A 258 29.87 28.84 -22.94
N ASP A 259 30.28 27.67 -23.42
CA ASP A 259 30.11 27.19 -24.80
C ASP A 259 28.63 26.91 -25.16
N GLY A 260 27.69 27.10 -24.22
CA GLY A 260 26.28 26.78 -24.42
C GLY A 260 25.99 25.27 -24.47
N MET A 261 27.02 24.45 -24.23
CA MET A 261 26.99 22.98 -24.24
C MET A 261 26.76 22.39 -22.84
N GLU A 262 26.62 23.22 -21.79
CA GLU A 262 26.47 22.80 -20.38
C GLU A 262 25.23 21.95 -20.11
N HIS A 263 24.19 22.07 -20.93
CA HIS A 263 22.95 21.30 -20.81
C HIS A 263 22.96 19.95 -21.56
N ILE A 264 24.00 19.70 -22.37
CA ILE A 264 24.10 18.49 -23.21
C ILE A 264 24.58 17.30 -22.37
N PHE A 265 25.41 17.52 -21.36
CA PHE A 265 25.83 16.50 -20.40
C PHE A 265 24.79 16.35 -19.28
N ASN A 266 23.60 15.89 -19.64
CA ASN A 266 22.54 15.54 -18.69
C ASN A 266 22.45 14.01 -18.51
N SER A 267 21.73 13.57 -17.48
CA SER A 267 21.59 12.13 -17.17
C SER A 267 21.07 11.30 -18.37
N SER A 268 20.34 11.90 -19.31
CA SER A 268 19.84 11.20 -20.50
C SER A 268 20.93 10.92 -21.53
N THR A 269 21.89 11.83 -21.74
CA THR A 269 23.02 11.57 -22.64
C THR A 269 23.99 10.56 -22.04
N GLN A 270 24.20 10.59 -20.72
CA GLN A 270 24.96 9.57 -20.02
C GLN A 270 24.31 8.18 -20.09
N LEU A 271 22.98 8.08 -20.06
CA LEU A 271 22.27 6.81 -20.27
C LEU A 271 22.38 6.30 -21.72
N ARG A 272 22.36 7.20 -22.71
CA ARG A 272 22.46 6.83 -24.13
C ARG A 272 23.86 6.42 -24.55
N TYR A 273 24.89 7.13 -24.06
CA TYR A 273 26.26 6.98 -24.52
C TYR A 273 27.18 6.34 -23.47
N GLY A 274 26.73 6.17 -22.22
CA GLY A 274 27.45 5.44 -21.19
C GLY A 274 28.83 6.03 -20.90
N ARG A 275 29.88 5.28 -21.22
CA ARG A 275 31.30 5.70 -21.12
C ARG A 275 31.87 6.25 -22.42
N ASP A 276 31.06 6.34 -23.47
CA ASP A 276 31.48 6.86 -24.76
C ASP A 276 31.71 8.37 -24.63
N LEU A 277 32.97 8.77 -24.83
CA LEU A 277 33.43 10.15 -24.74
C LEU A 277 33.25 10.92 -26.05
N ARG A 278 32.66 10.34 -27.10
CA ARG A 278 32.48 11.02 -28.38
C ARG A 278 31.66 12.31 -28.27
N LEU A 279 30.74 12.41 -27.30
CA LEU A 279 30.06 13.69 -27.03
C LEU A 279 31.00 14.76 -26.45
N ASN A 280 32.00 14.34 -25.68
CA ASN A 280 33.07 15.21 -25.18
C ASN A 280 34.01 15.63 -26.31
N GLU A 281 34.29 14.74 -27.26
CA GLU A 281 35.07 15.05 -28.47
C GLU A 281 34.36 16.03 -29.40
N VAL A 282 33.03 16.01 -29.45
CA VAL A 282 32.23 16.97 -30.23
C VAL A 282 32.15 18.34 -29.55
N SER A 283 32.12 18.39 -28.21
CA SER A 283 32.20 19.65 -27.45
C SER A 283 33.62 20.25 -27.45
N LEU A 284 34.66 19.41 -27.52
CA LEU A 284 36.06 19.82 -27.68
C LEU A 284 36.48 19.97 -29.16
N GLY A 285 35.57 19.71 -30.10
CA GLY A 285 35.78 19.93 -31.53
C GLY A 285 36.00 21.42 -31.79
N PRO A 286 36.87 21.79 -32.75
CA PRO A 286 37.35 23.16 -32.87
C PRO A 286 36.17 24.12 -33.02
N SER A 287 36.01 25.01 -32.05
CA SER A 287 35.21 26.22 -32.23
C SER A 287 35.67 26.89 -33.54
N PRO A 288 34.73 27.34 -34.40
CA PRO A 288 35.06 27.91 -35.70
C PRO A 288 35.98 29.14 -35.64
N GLU A 289 36.27 29.67 -34.45
CA GLU A 289 37.19 30.79 -34.25
C GLU A 289 38.68 30.40 -34.28
N SER A 290 39.03 29.11 -34.26
CA SER A 290 40.43 28.67 -34.26
C SER A 290 41.08 28.54 -35.66
N ILE A 291 40.36 28.82 -36.75
CA ILE A 291 40.87 28.65 -38.13
C ILE A 291 41.56 29.91 -38.69
N ILE A 292 41.60 31.03 -37.95
CA ILE A 292 42.30 32.24 -38.40
C ILE A 292 43.51 32.49 -37.50
N VAL A 293 44.62 31.79 -37.73
CA VAL A 293 46.00 32.29 -37.72
C VAL A 293 46.92 31.11 -38.03
N LYS A 294 47.24 30.92 -39.30
CA LYS A 294 48.58 30.48 -39.70
C LYS A 294 48.85 30.99 -41.11
N ARG A 295 49.86 31.85 -41.19
CA ARG A 295 50.43 32.46 -42.39
C ARG A 295 50.75 31.42 -43.46
#